data_AF-A0A174PWG6-F1
#
_entry.id   AF-A0A174PWG6-F1
#
_cell.length_a   1.000
_cell.length_b   1.000
_cell.length_c   1.000
_cell.angle_alpha   90.00
_cell.angle_beta   90.00
_cell.angle_gamma   90.00
#
_symmetry.space_group_name_H-M   'P 1'
#
loop_
_entity.id
_entity.type
_entity.pdbx_description
1 polymer ?
#
loop_
_entity_poly.entity_id
_entity_poly.type
_entity_poly.pdbx_seq_one_letter_code
_entity_poly.pdbx_strand_id
1 'polypeptide(L)'
;MRYNKRPLYDIEEILDNVTGREVAEYFGLDIVHRGAYDFIHCPGHFERLGKEDTRANNCILTEFGYHCFACEETVGVIRMIEEIEGCSKYDAICIAGDIAGGKELYQINDGDGSEQEIERKERLSSNDLKFIGLLQFKKRAYFPKQVITYDQAKEFQQTKGSCVTKHLINGENGDLDTEYLACSQEKHFGVNQLYHDDYEAYCILIRNKSLETAQKYQKLIQLWCTSNAYSQIMQKILPYNIQSVMNEFRHCINRAHQIYLRFQQE
;
A
#
# COMPACT_ATOMS: atom_id res chain seq x y z
N MET A 1 37.63 1.89 9.14
CA MET A 1 36.24 1.40 9.26
C MET A 1 35.33 2.60 9.11
N ARG A 2 34.60 2.72 7.99
CA ARG A 2 33.58 3.76 7.85
C ARG A 2 32.37 3.28 8.65
N TYR A 3 32.05 3.93 9.75
CA TYR A 3 30.76 3.73 10.40
C TYR A 3 29.70 4.22 9.42
N ASN A 4 28.92 3.30 8.84
CA ASN A 4 27.75 3.68 8.07
C ASN A 4 26.78 4.37 9.04
N LYS A 5 26.70 5.70 8.96
CA LYS A 5 25.74 6.50 9.71
C LYS A 5 24.33 6.04 9.29
N ARG A 6 23.47 5.72 10.27
CA ARG A 6 22.08 5.38 9.96
C ARG A 6 21.40 6.60 9.32
N PRO A 7 20.62 6.42 8.23
CA PRO A 7 19.82 7.49 7.66
C PRO A 7 18.93 8.16 8.72
N LEU A 8 18.85 9.47 8.66
CA LEU A 8 17.89 10.26 9.44
C LEU A 8 16.57 10.36 8.65
N TYR A 9 15.44 10.36 9.34
CA TYR A 9 14.12 10.41 8.71
C TYR A 9 13.30 11.59 9.23
N ASP A 10 12.46 12.16 8.38
CA ASP A 10 11.42 13.13 8.72
C ASP A 10 10.25 12.40 9.37
N ILE A 11 10.25 12.37 10.70
CA ILE A 11 9.27 11.64 11.50
C ILE A 11 7.90 12.32 11.43
N GLU A 12 7.86 13.64 11.34
CA GLU A 12 6.60 14.39 11.29
C GLU A 12 5.86 14.06 10.00
N GLU A 13 6.55 14.11 8.86
CA GLU A 13 5.95 13.77 7.57
C GLU A 13 5.52 12.29 7.48
N ILE A 14 6.25 11.36 8.11
CA ILE A 14 5.80 9.95 8.22
C ILE A 14 4.49 9.86 8.99
N LEU A 15 4.39 10.54 10.14
CA LEU A 15 3.20 10.47 11.01
C LEU A 15 1.97 11.12 10.39
N ASP A 16 2.14 12.11 9.52
CA ASP A 16 1.04 12.70 8.74
C ASP A 16 0.49 11.76 7.65
N ASN A 17 1.25 10.72 7.28
CA ASN A 17 0.91 9.80 6.19
C ASN A 17 0.55 8.37 6.65
N VAL A 18 0.60 8.10 7.96
CA VAL A 18 0.34 6.78 8.56
C VAL A 18 -0.67 6.89 9.68
N THR A 19 -1.71 6.07 9.61
CA THR A 19 -2.70 5.95 10.69
C THR A 19 -2.55 4.67 11.50
N GLY A 20 -3.06 4.67 12.73
CA GLY A 20 -3.10 3.46 13.57
C GLY A 20 -3.84 2.28 12.91
N ARG A 21 -4.88 2.57 12.13
CA ARG A 21 -5.59 1.56 11.34
C ARG A 21 -4.70 0.92 10.27
N GLU A 22 -3.92 1.73 9.56
CA GLU A 22 -2.99 1.26 8.53
C GLU A 22 -1.89 0.37 9.12
N VAL A 23 -1.38 0.72 10.30
CA VAL A 23 -0.48 -0.15 11.08
C VAL A 23 -1.15 -1.49 11.41
N ALA A 24 -2.36 -1.46 11.99
CA ALA A 24 -3.07 -2.68 12.35
C ALA A 24 -3.34 -3.58 11.14
N GLU A 25 -3.69 -3.00 9.99
CA GLU A 25 -3.88 -3.73 8.74
C GLU A 25 -2.57 -4.32 8.20
N TYR A 26 -1.47 -3.57 8.26
CA TYR A 26 -0.13 -4.01 7.82
C TYR A 26 0.35 -5.24 8.59
N PHE A 27 0.18 -5.24 9.91
CA PHE A 27 0.54 -6.37 10.78
C PHE A 27 -0.51 -7.49 10.80
N GLY A 28 -1.64 -7.29 10.13
CA GLY A 28 -2.71 -8.29 10.06
C GLY A 28 -3.41 -8.53 11.41
N LEU A 29 -3.53 -7.49 12.24
CA LEU A 29 -4.28 -7.56 13.48
C LEU A 29 -5.77 -7.80 13.21
N ASP A 30 -6.43 -8.48 14.15
CA ASP A 30 -7.88 -8.68 14.10
C ASP A 30 -8.61 -7.39 14.46
N ILE A 31 -9.13 -6.71 13.43
CA ILE A 31 -9.89 -5.48 13.57
C ILE A 31 -11.39 -5.80 13.62
N VAL A 32 -12.03 -5.48 14.75
CA VAL A 32 -13.46 -5.66 14.99
C VAL A 32 -14.17 -4.31 14.91
N HIS A 33 -14.92 -4.08 13.83
CA HIS A 33 -15.69 -2.84 13.66
C HIS A 33 -16.99 -2.86 14.49
N ARG A 34 -17.21 -1.84 15.34
CA ARG A 34 -18.47 -1.67 16.09
C ARG A 34 -18.84 -0.20 16.23
N GLY A 35 -19.97 0.19 15.64
CA GLY A 35 -20.46 1.55 15.69
C GLY A 35 -19.48 2.51 15.01
N ALA A 36 -19.00 3.53 15.72
CA ALA A 36 -18.06 4.51 15.19
C ALA A 36 -16.58 4.10 15.37
N TYR A 37 -16.29 2.95 15.98
CA TYR A 37 -14.95 2.59 16.40
C TYR A 37 -14.49 1.24 15.83
N ASP A 38 -13.20 1.15 15.59
CA ASP A 38 -12.49 -0.08 15.28
C ASP A 38 -11.76 -0.56 16.54
N PHE A 39 -11.97 -1.82 16.87
CA PHE A 39 -11.41 -2.44 18.07
C PHE A 39 -10.34 -3.48 17.71
N ILE A 40 -9.30 -3.55 18.53
CA ILE A 40 -8.22 -4.55 18.41
C ILE A 40 -7.91 -5.16 19.77
N HIS A 41 -7.15 -6.25 19.81
CA HIS A 41 -6.48 -6.64 21.05
C HIS A 41 -5.32 -5.67 21.32
N CYS A 42 -5.18 -5.21 22.57
CA CYS A 42 -4.14 -4.26 22.93
C CYS A 42 -2.73 -4.88 22.78
N PRO A 43 -1.86 -4.33 21.89
CA PRO A 43 -0.53 -4.91 21.65
C PRO A 43 0.37 -4.94 22.89
N GLY A 44 0.44 -3.85 23.65
CA GLY A 44 1.24 -3.79 24.88
C GLY A 44 0.54 -4.29 26.16
N HIS A 45 -0.58 -5.02 26.06
CA HIS A 45 -1.37 -5.41 27.24
C HIS A 45 -0.59 -6.31 28.19
N PHE A 46 0.09 -7.32 27.65
CA PHE A 46 0.85 -8.29 28.44
C PHE A 46 2.04 -7.63 29.13
N GLU A 47 2.82 -6.81 28.43
CA GLU A 47 3.97 -6.12 29.03
C GLU A 47 3.56 -5.19 30.18
N ARG A 48 2.39 -4.54 30.07
CA ARG A 48 1.92 -3.60 31.10
C ARG A 48 1.23 -4.28 32.28
N LEU A 49 0.41 -5.30 32.03
CA LEU A 49 -0.47 -5.89 33.04
C LEU A 49 -0.12 -7.34 33.42
N GLY A 50 0.87 -7.95 32.77
CA GLY A 50 1.31 -9.33 33.01
C GLY A 50 0.29 -10.40 32.61
N LYS A 51 -0.71 -10.05 31.80
CA LYS A 51 -1.78 -10.95 31.33
C LYS A 51 -2.20 -10.59 29.91
N GLU A 52 -2.77 -11.54 29.19
CA GLU A 52 -3.26 -11.33 27.82
C GLU A 52 -4.57 -10.52 27.78
N ASP A 53 -4.75 -9.72 26.72
CA ASP A 53 -6.03 -9.03 26.49
C ASP A 53 -7.06 -10.02 25.95
N THR A 54 -7.99 -10.45 26.79
CA THR A 54 -9.02 -11.43 26.42
C THR A 54 -10.21 -10.81 25.68
N ARG A 55 -10.30 -9.48 25.57
CA ARG A 55 -11.47 -8.79 24.99
C ARG A 55 -11.04 -7.65 24.07
N ALA A 56 -11.17 -7.85 22.76
CA ALA A 56 -10.88 -6.82 21.75
C ALA A 56 -11.62 -5.48 21.99
N ASN A 57 -12.76 -5.48 22.70
CA ASN A 57 -13.49 -4.26 23.02
C ASN A 57 -12.76 -3.31 23.99
N ASN A 58 -11.62 -3.73 24.56
CA ASN A 58 -10.85 -2.93 25.50
C ASN A 58 -9.94 -1.90 24.83
N CYS A 59 -9.67 -2.04 23.53
CA CYS A 59 -8.69 -1.22 22.83
C CYS A 59 -9.26 -0.72 21.51
N ILE A 60 -9.32 0.61 21.38
CA ILE A 60 -9.78 1.29 20.17
C ILE A 60 -8.58 1.72 19.34
N LEU A 61 -8.67 1.51 18.02
CA LEU A 61 -7.79 2.15 17.07
C LEU A 61 -8.17 3.61 16.92
N THR A 62 -7.15 4.45 16.86
CA THR A 62 -7.28 5.88 16.59
C THR A 62 -6.50 6.21 15.32
N GLU A 63 -6.71 7.43 14.79
CA GLU A 63 -5.90 7.93 13.68
C GLU A 63 -4.40 7.90 14.03
N PHE A 64 -4.05 8.23 15.27
CA PHE A 64 -2.65 8.37 15.70
C PHE A 64 -2.06 7.12 16.35
N GLY A 65 -2.76 5.98 16.35
CA GLY A 65 -2.32 4.75 17.02
C GLY A 65 -3.48 4.01 17.68
N TYR A 66 -3.44 3.86 19.00
CA TYR A 66 -4.54 3.24 19.74
C TYR A 66 -4.70 3.78 21.17
N HIS A 67 -5.86 3.53 21.76
CA HIS A 67 -6.11 3.74 23.19
C HIS A 67 -6.71 2.49 23.82
N CYS A 68 -6.10 2.01 24.91
CA CYS A 68 -6.59 0.85 25.65
C CYS A 68 -7.19 1.27 27.00
N PHE A 69 -8.49 1.08 27.15
CA PHE A 69 -9.23 1.39 28.38
C PHE A 69 -8.85 0.49 29.56
N ALA A 70 -8.32 -0.70 29.30
CA ALA A 70 -7.92 -1.64 30.36
C ALA A 70 -6.50 -1.38 30.88
N CYS A 71 -5.60 -0.85 30.04
CA CYS A 71 -4.26 -0.40 30.45
C CYS A 71 -4.21 1.08 30.82
N GLU A 72 -5.28 1.83 30.52
CA GLU A 72 -5.38 3.29 30.64
C GLU A 72 -4.33 4.06 29.82
N GLU A 73 -3.81 3.45 28.76
CA GLU A 73 -2.70 4.00 27.97
C GLU A 73 -3.15 4.41 26.56
N THR A 74 -2.68 5.57 26.10
CA THR A 74 -2.76 6.02 24.71
C THR A 74 -1.38 5.90 24.06
N VAL A 75 -1.30 5.15 22.97
CA VAL A 75 -0.05 4.82 22.30
C VAL A 75 -0.06 5.36 20.88
N GLY A 76 1.00 6.11 20.52
CA GLY A 76 1.19 6.66 19.18
C GLY A 76 1.68 5.61 18.17
N VAL A 77 1.55 5.89 16.87
CA VAL A 77 1.93 5.00 15.74
C VAL A 77 3.30 4.31 15.93
N ILE A 78 4.37 5.07 16.20
CA ILE A 78 5.72 4.49 16.31
C ILE A 78 5.80 3.48 17.47
N ARG A 79 5.29 3.85 18.64
CA ARG A 79 5.30 2.95 19.81
C ARG A 79 4.34 1.77 19.64
N MET A 80 3.23 1.97 18.93
CA MET A 80 2.35 0.87 18.55
C MET A 80 3.10 -0.17 17.72
N ILE A 81 3.94 0.25 16.77
CA ILE A 81 4.79 -0.66 15.98
C ILE A 81 5.84 -1.35 16.86
N GLU A 82 6.50 -0.60 17.75
CA GLU A 82 7.46 -1.18 18.72
C GLU A 82 6.81 -2.29 19.57
N GLU A 83 5.58 -2.08 20.03
CA GLU A 83 4.85 -3.05 20.86
C GLU A 83 4.33 -4.26 20.06
N ILE A 84 3.99 -4.10 18.79
CA ILE A 84 3.53 -5.21 17.94
C ILE A 84 4.70 -6.11 17.53
N GLU A 85 5.80 -5.51 17.07
CA GLU A 85 6.92 -6.24 16.46
C GLU A 85 8.06 -6.54 17.47
N GLY A 86 8.10 -5.84 18.62
CA GLY A 86 9.20 -5.96 19.58
C GLY A 86 10.51 -5.37 19.06
N CYS A 87 10.43 -4.34 18.20
CA CYS A 87 11.59 -3.75 17.53
C CYS A 87 12.07 -2.45 18.18
N SER A 88 13.24 -1.95 17.75
CA SER A 88 13.72 -0.65 18.23
C SER A 88 12.92 0.50 17.62
N LYS A 89 12.89 1.67 18.29
CA LYS A 89 12.31 2.91 17.75
C LYS A 89 12.75 3.23 16.33
N TYR A 90 14.02 3.00 16.01
CA TYR A 90 14.56 3.24 14.68
C TYR A 90 13.93 2.32 13.63
N ASP A 91 13.81 1.03 13.95
CA ASP A 91 13.19 0.05 13.07
C ASP A 91 11.69 0.33 12.93
N ALA A 92 11.03 0.75 14.01
CA ALA A 92 9.63 1.18 13.99
C ALA A 92 9.40 2.41 13.09
N ILE A 93 10.31 3.38 13.09
CA ILE A 93 10.28 4.52 12.14
C ILE A 93 10.45 4.04 10.69
N CYS A 94 11.35 3.09 10.45
CA CYS A 94 11.54 2.52 9.11
C CYS A 94 10.27 1.79 8.64
N ILE A 95 9.66 0.98 9.50
CA ILE A 95 8.40 0.28 9.20
C ILE A 95 7.27 1.29 8.98
N ALA A 96 7.15 2.32 9.82
CA ALA A 96 6.17 3.38 9.63
C ALA A 96 6.36 4.07 8.27
N GLY A 97 7.59 4.42 7.89
CA GLY A 97 7.90 4.96 6.58
C GLY A 97 7.51 4.01 5.43
N ASP A 98 7.74 2.71 5.59
CA ASP A 98 7.34 1.69 4.61
C ASP A 98 5.81 1.58 4.49
N ILE A 99 5.08 1.66 5.62
CA ILE A 99 3.60 1.73 5.65
C ILE A 99 3.11 3.02 4.98
N ALA A 100 3.82 4.13 5.19
CA ALA A 100 3.52 5.44 4.63
C ALA A 100 3.75 5.51 3.11
N GLY A 101 4.30 4.47 2.49
CA GLY A 101 4.59 4.42 1.06
C GLY A 101 6.02 4.00 0.74
N GLY A 102 6.92 3.98 1.70
CA GLY A 102 8.34 3.67 1.53
C GLY A 102 9.21 4.60 2.38
N LYS A 103 10.07 4.07 3.27
CA LYS A 103 10.87 4.90 4.18
C LYS A 103 11.84 5.84 3.48
N GLU A 104 12.32 5.47 2.31
CA GLU A 104 13.09 6.30 1.39
C GLU A 104 12.40 7.63 1.02
N LEU A 105 11.07 7.72 1.18
CA LEU A 105 10.35 8.95 0.92
C LEU A 105 10.77 10.05 1.89
N TYR A 106 11.11 9.66 3.12
CA TYR A 106 11.25 10.53 4.27
C TYR A 106 12.69 10.69 4.74
N GLN A 107 13.69 10.22 3.97
CA GLN A 107 15.09 10.36 4.37
C GLN A 107 15.56 11.82 4.28
N ILE A 108 16.06 12.34 5.40
CA ILE A 108 16.69 13.65 5.49
C ILE A 108 18.14 13.51 5.03
N ASN A 109 18.54 14.32 4.06
CA ASN A 109 19.93 14.42 3.66
C ASN A 109 20.69 15.24 4.72
N ASP A 110 21.44 14.57 5.59
CA ASP A 110 22.43 15.24 6.44
C ASP A 110 23.55 15.76 5.54
N GLY A 111 23.51 17.05 5.22
CA GLY A 111 24.48 17.71 4.36
C GLY A 111 25.89 17.66 4.94
N ASP A 112 26.75 16.84 4.34
CA ASP A 112 28.20 17.02 4.32
C ASP A 112 28.65 17.05 2.85
N GLY A 113 28.78 18.26 2.30
CA GLY A 113 29.84 18.59 1.35
C GLY A 113 30.00 17.75 0.08
N SER A 114 28.92 17.45 -0.64
CA SER A 114 28.90 17.48 -2.11
C SER A 114 27.45 17.39 -2.54
N GLU A 115 26.95 18.48 -3.12
CA GLU A 115 25.79 18.42 -4.02
C GLU A 115 26.17 17.54 -5.20
N GLN A 116 26.15 16.22 -5.00
CA GLN A 116 25.48 15.40 -5.97
C GLN A 116 24.02 15.53 -5.56
N GLU A 117 23.34 16.54 -6.11
CA GLU A 117 21.96 16.33 -6.52
C GLU A 117 22.00 15.06 -7.37
N ILE A 118 21.89 13.90 -6.74
CA ILE A 118 21.40 12.72 -7.43
C ILE A 118 20.04 13.23 -7.90
N GLU A 119 19.91 13.53 -9.20
CA GLU A 119 18.66 13.93 -9.81
C GLU A 119 17.63 12.93 -9.31
N ARG A 120 16.84 13.35 -8.32
CA ARG A 120 15.83 12.49 -7.72
C ARG A 120 14.79 12.35 -8.82
N LYS A 121 14.85 11.22 -9.52
CA LYS A 121 13.87 10.86 -10.52
C LYS A 121 12.47 11.09 -9.96
N GLU A 122 11.56 11.56 -10.80
CA GLU A 122 10.24 11.93 -10.31
C GLU A 122 9.46 10.68 -9.86
N ARG A 123 8.73 10.79 -8.75
CA ARG A 123 7.96 9.71 -8.11
C ARG A 123 6.56 10.18 -7.72
N LEU A 124 5.61 9.23 -7.62
CA LEU A 124 4.26 9.52 -7.13
C LEU A 124 4.24 9.67 -5.60
N SER A 125 3.33 10.50 -5.10
CA SER A 125 3.11 10.65 -3.65
C SER A 125 2.41 9.42 -3.08
N SER A 126 2.47 9.25 -1.75
CA SER A 126 1.73 8.18 -1.06
C SER A 126 0.23 8.25 -1.31
N ASN A 127 -0.34 9.46 -1.36
CA ASN A 127 -1.75 9.67 -1.70
C ASN A 127 -2.06 9.26 -3.14
N ASP A 128 -1.21 9.60 -4.10
CA ASP A 128 -1.34 9.16 -5.49
C ASP A 128 -1.29 7.63 -5.60
N LEU A 129 -0.35 6.98 -4.88
CA LEU A 129 -0.20 5.52 -4.83
C LEU A 129 -1.43 4.85 -4.18
N LYS A 130 -1.97 5.40 -3.09
CA LYS A 130 -3.24 4.95 -2.49
C LYS A 130 -4.38 5.05 -3.50
N PHE A 131 -4.45 6.18 -4.20
CA PHE A 131 -5.52 6.49 -5.15
C PHE A 131 -5.54 5.55 -6.37
N ILE A 132 -4.39 5.22 -6.94
CA ILE A 132 -4.30 4.21 -8.03
C ILE A 132 -4.33 2.75 -7.52
N GLY A 133 -4.46 2.56 -6.20
CA GLY A 133 -4.57 1.24 -5.58
C GLY A 133 -3.27 0.44 -5.57
N LEU A 134 -2.12 1.13 -5.60
CA LEU A 134 -0.80 0.55 -5.39
C LEU A 134 -0.35 0.58 -3.91
N LEU A 135 -0.98 1.42 -3.08
CA LEU A 135 -0.80 1.41 -1.63
C LEU A 135 -2.07 0.86 -0.96
N GLN A 136 -2.17 -0.46 -0.81
CA GLN A 136 -3.26 -1.15 -0.11
C GLN A 136 -2.69 -2.13 0.91
N PHE A 137 -3.09 -1.97 2.18
CA PHE A 137 -2.53 -2.65 3.37
C PHE A 137 -2.72 -4.17 3.43
N LYS A 138 -3.37 -4.77 2.44
CA LYS A 138 -3.65 -6.21 2.39
C LYS A 138 -3.34 -6.84 1.05
N LYS A 139 -2.15 -6.66 0.48
CA LYS A 139 -1.73 -7.57 -0.61
C LYS A 139 -0.27 -7.98 -0.50
N ARG A 140 -0.15 -9.30 -0.41
CA ARG A 140 1.01 -10.07 -0.86
C ARG A 140 1.35 -9.61 -2.28
N ALA A 141 2.60 -9.21 -2.51
CA ALA A 141 3.07 -9.01 -3.87
C ALA A 141 3.34 -10.37 -4.51
N TYR A 142 2.86 -10.53 -5.74
CA TYR A 142 3.04 -11.76 -6.51
C TYR A 142 4.02 -11.49 -7.64
N PHE A 143 5.17 -12.14 -7.56
CA PHE A 143 6.22 -12.02 -8.56
C PHE A 143 6.15 -13.21 -9.51
N PRO A 144 5.85 -12.98 -10.80
CA PRO A 144 5.91 -14.04 -11.81
C PRO A 144 7.27 -14.75 -11.79
N LYS A 145 7.26 -16.07 -11.74
CA LYS A 145 8.48 -16.89 -11.83
C LYS A 145 8.57 -17.64 -13.14
N GLN A 146 7.48 -18.32 -13.53
CA GLN A 146 7.48 -19.18 -14.71
C GLN A 146 6.05 -19.45 -15.19
N VAL A 147 5.91 -19.70 -16.49
CA VAL A 147 4.70 -20.26 -17.09
C VAL A 147 4.73 -21.78 -16.90
N ILE A 148 3.62 -22.36 -16.47
CA ILE A 148 3.47 -23.78 -16.15
C ILE A 148 2.19 -24.35 -16.77
N THR A 149 2.17 -25.67 -16.92
CA THR A 149 0.98 -26.43 -17.36
C THR A 149 -0.04 -26.60 -16.22
N TYR A 150 -1.23 -27.08 -16.57
CA TYR A 150 -2.29 -27.37 -15.59
C TYR A 150 -1.87 -28.39 -14.53
N ASP A 151 -1.20 -29.47 -14.95
CA ASP A 151 -0.78 -30.53 -14.01
C ASP A 151 0.30 -30.01 -13.05
N GLN A 152 1.25 -29.23 -13.57
CA GLN A 152 2.25 -28.55 -12.76
C GLN A 152 1.62 -27.52 -11.81
N ALA A 153 0.54 -26.83 -12.21
CA ALA A 153 -0.17 -25.90 -11.35
C ALA A 153 -0.77 -26.59 -10.11
N LYS A 154 -1.29 -27.81 -10.25
CA LYS A 154 -1.80 -28.60 -9.11
C LYS A 154 -0.71 -28.93 -8.10
N GLU A 155 0.48 -29.28 -8.57
CA GLU A 155 1.63 -29.56 -7.71
C GLU A 155 2.17 -28.28 -7.06
N PHE A 156 2.27 -27.19 -7.82
CA PHE A 156 2.80 -25.91 -7.34
C PHE A 156 1.92 -25.30 -6.24
N GLN A 157 0.59 -25.45 -6.32
CA GLN A 157 -0.36 -24.99 -5.30
C GLN A 157 -0.17 -25.68 -3.94
N GLN A 158 0.48 -26.85 -3.89
CA GLN A 158 0.76 -27.55 -2.64
C GLN A 158 1.97 -26.99 -1.88
N THR A 159 2.76 -26.13 -2.54
CA THR A 159 3.93 -25.49 -1.93
C THR A 159 3.51 -24.29 -1.06
N LYS A 160 4.15 -24.09 0.09
CA LYS A 160 3.83 -22.96 0.98
C LYS A 160 4.39 -21.66 0.40
N GLY A 161 3.52 -20.67 0.17
CA GLY A 161 3.92 -19.34 -0.33
C GLY A 161 4.01 -19.23 -1.86
N SER A 162 3.54 -20.24 -2.60
CA SER A 162 3.30 -20.15 -4.03
C SER A 162 1.86 -19.71 -4.32
N CYS A 163 1.67 -19.00 -5.43
CA CYS A 163 0.35 -18.85 -6.03
C CYS A 163 0.39 -19.19 -7.51
N VAL A 164 -0.78 -19.50 -8.06
CA VAL A 164 -0.94 -19.74 -9.50
C VAL A 164 -2.06 -18.86 -10.02
N THR A 165 -1.76 -18.07 -11.04
CA THR A 165 -2.76 -17.25 -11.74
C THR A 165 -3.07 -17.89 -13.08
N LYS A 166 -4.35 -18.10 -13.38
CA LYS A 166 -4.81 -18.60 -14.68
C LYS A 166 -4.86 -17.45 -15.68
N HIS A 167 -4.16 -17.59 -16.80
CA HIS A 167 -4.27 -16.70 -17.95
C HIS A 167 -4.87 -17.46 -19.14
N LEU A 168 -5.88 -16.85 -19.76
CA LEU A 168 -6.44 -17.33 -21.02
C LEU A 168 -5.71 -16.62 -22.14
N ILE A 169 -5.13 -17.38 -23.06
CA ILE A 169 -4.51 -16.88 -24.28
C ILE A 169 -5.28 -17.42 -25.49
N ASN A 170 -5.29 -16.64 -26.57
CA ASN A 170 -5.82 -17.11 -27.85
C ASN A 170 -4.77 -18.01 -28.48
N GLY A 171 -5.08 -19.30 -28.61
CA GLY A 171 -4.28 -20.26 -29.33
C GLY A 171 -4.26 -19.95 -30.84
N GLU A 172 -3.27 -20.50 -31.54
CA GLU A 172 -3.03 -20.24 -32.97
C GLU A 172 -4.24 -20.59 -33.87
N ASN A 173 -5.10 -21.50 -33.41
CA ASN A 173 -6.29 -21.96 -34.14
C ASN A 173 -7.59 -21.25 -33.72
N GLY A 174 -7.53 -20.24 -32.85
CA GLY A 174 -8.71 -19.58 -32.29
C GLY A 174 -9.34 -20.32 -31.10
N ASP A 175 -8.76 -21.44 -30.68
CA ASP A 175 -9.09 -22.10 -29.41
C ASP A 175 -8.49 -21.33 -28.23
N LEU A 176 -9.15 -21.35 -27.07
CA LEU A 176 -8.65 -20.73 -25.85
C LEU A 176 -7.65 -21.69 -25.17
N ASP A 177 -6.36 -21.42 -25.34
CA ASP A 177 -5.33 -22.09 -24.57
C ASP A 177 -5.27 -21.52 -23.15
N THR A 178 -4.99 -22.41 -22.19
CA THR A 178 -4.86 -22.01 -20.79
C THR A 178 -3.41 -22.14 -20.35
N GLU A 179 -2.80 -21.00 -20.06
CA GLU A 179 -1.51 -20.92 -19.39
C GLU A 179 -1.70 -20.61 -17.91
N TYR A 180 -0.81 -21.16 -17.10
CA TYR A 180 -0.76 -20.89 -15.67
C TYR A 180 0.53 -20.16 -15.36
N LEU A 181 0.46 -19.07 -14.61
CA LEU A 181 1.62 -18.34 -14.14
C LEU A 181 1.88 -18.71 -12.69
N ALA A 182 3.02 -19.37 -12.43
CA ALA A 182 3.50 -19.59 -11.08
C ALA A 182 4.16 -18.31 -10.57
N CYS A 183 3.71 -17.83 -9.41
CA CYS A 183 4.31 -16.66 -8.77
C CYS A 183 4.85 -17.02 -7.38
N SER A 184 5.94 -16.36 -6.98
CA SER A 184 6.30 -16.26 -5.57
C SER A 184 5.51 -15.16 -4.89
N GLN A 185 5.26 -15.39 -3.61
CA GLN A 185 4.53 -14.47 -2.77
C GLN A 185 5.47 -13.79 -1.78
N GLU A 186 5.56 -12.46 -1.83
CA GLU A 186 6.25 -11.68 -0.80
C GLU A 186 5.24 -10.98 0.12
N LYS A 187 5.51 -11.02 1.42
CA LYS A 187 4.60 -10.47 2.44
C LYS A 187 4.66 -8.94 2.52
N HIS A 188 5.82 -8.36 2.27
CA HIS A 188 6.08 -6.94 2.46
C HIS A 188 6.89 -6.43 1.27
N PHE A 189 6.21 -5.96 0.22
CA PHE A 189 6.85 -5.32 -0.91
C PHE A 189 6.27 -3.92 -1.09
N GLY A 190 7.12 -2.92 -0.98
CA GLY A 190 6.76 -1.52 -1.21
C GLY A 190 6.97 -1.14 -2.67
N VAL A 191 6.00 -0.47 -3.28
CA VAL A 191 6.12 -0.01 -4.67
C VAL A 191 7.29 0.95 -4.85
N ASN A 192 7.61 1.77 -3.84
CA ASN A 192 8.76 2.66 -3.88
C ASN A 192 10.11 1.96 -3.67
N GLN A 193 10.12 0.68 -3.26
CA GLN A 193 11.33 -0.12 -3.36
C GLN A 193 11.77 -0.28 -4.82
N LEU A 194 10.82 -0.44 -5.76
CA LEU A 194 11.14 -0.47 -7.20
C LEU A 194 11.74 0.85 -7.68
N TYR A 195 11.36 1.99 -7.12
CA TYR A 195 11.93 3.28 -7.52
C TYR A 195 13.46 3.29 -7.36
N HIS A 196 13.99 2.59 -6.36
CA HIS A 196 15.42 2.43 -6.13
C HIS A 196 16.03 1.22 -6.85
N ASP A 197 15.36 0.07 -6.76
CA ASP A 197 15.92 -1.20 -7.23
C ASP A 197 15.79 -1.37 -8.75
N ASP A 198 14.68 -0.92 -9.34
CA ASP A 198 14.35 -1.02 -10.77
C ASP A 198 13.35 0.07 -11.21
N TYR A 199 13.90 1.26 -11.54
CA TYR A 199 13.10 2.43 -11.90
C TYR A 199 12.25 2.22 -13.17
N GLU A 200 12.70 1.36 -14.09
CA GLU A 200 11.92 1.02 -15.29
C GLU A 200 10.67 0.24 -14.90
N ALA A 201 10.82 -0.81 -14.08
CA ALA A 201 9.69 -1.57 -13.55
C ALA A 201 8.74 -0.68 -12.74
N TYR A 202 9.27 0.27 -11.95
CA TYR A 202 8.47 1.29 -11.26
C TYR A 202 7.62 2.09 -12.26
N CYS A 203 8.24 2.66 -13.30
CA CYS A 203 7.56 3.48 -14.31
C CYS A 203 6.46 2.71 -15.05
N ILE A 204 6.75 1.46 -15.45
CA ILE A 204 5.80 0.59 -16.13
C ILE A 204 4.61 0.27 -15.21
N LEU A 205 4.88 -0.08 -13.95
CA LEU A 205 3.85 -0.41 -12.97
C LEU A 205 2.90 0.76 -12.71
N ILE A 206 3.43 1.95 -12.38
CA ILE A 206 2.60 3.13 -12.09
C ILE A 206 1.77 3.55 -13.31
N ARG A 207 2.33 3.47 -14.52
CA ARG A 207 1.61 3.80 -15.75
C ARG A 207 0.46 2.85 -15.98
N ASN A 208 0.74 1.54 -15.96
CA ASN A 208 -0.26 0.53 -16.26
C ASN A 208 -1.38 0.54 -15.23
N LYS A 209 -1.04 0.70 -13.93
CA LYS A 209 -2.05 0.78 -12.88
C LYS A 209 -2.90 2.05 -12.95
N SER A 210 -2.30 3.18 -13.32
CA SER A 210 -3.03 4.42 -13.54
C SER A 210 -4.03 4.28 -14.69
N LEU A 211 -3.65 3.63 -15.80
CA LEU A 211 -4.53 3.35 -16.94
C LEU A 211 -5.65 2.38 -16.58
N GLU A 212 -5.35 1.29 -15.87
CA GLU A 212 -6.36 0.34 -15.38
C GLU A 212 -7.40 1.05 -14.51
N THR A 213 -6.93 1.88 -13.57
CA THR A 213 -7.78 2.67 -12.68
C THR A 213 -8.64 3.66 -13.47
N ALA A 214 -8.11 4.27 -14.54
CA ALA A 214 -8.86 5.13 -15.46
C ALA A 214 -10.03 4.42 -16.10
N GLN A 215 -9.76 3.26 -16.68
CA GLN A 215 -10.78 2.47 -17.34
C GLN A 215 -11.85 2.02 -16.34
N LYS A 216 -11.46 1.68 -15.11
CA LYS A 216 -12.41 1.32 -14.04
C LYS A 216 -13.35 2.47 -13.70
N TYR A 217 -12.84 3.68 -13.44
CA TYR A 217 -13.68 4.84 -13.13
C TYR A 217 -14.54 5.27 -14.32
N GLN A 218 -14.00 5.23 -15.55
CA GLN A 218 -14.77 5.54 -16.75
C GLN A 218 -15.97 4.58 -16.92
N LYS A 219 -15.76 3.27 -16.70
CA LYS A 219 -16.84 2.28 -16.70
C LYS A 219 -17.86 2.52 -15.60
N LEU A 220 -17.42 2.85 -14.39
CA LEU A 220 -18.33 3.17 -13.27
C LEU A 220 -19.21 4.38 -13.60
N ILE A 221 -18.63 5.45 -14.13
CA ILE A 221 -19.36 6.65 -14.55
C ILE A 221 -20.36 6.30 -15.66
N GLN A 222 -19.94 5.53 -16.67
CA GLN A 222 -20.83 5.12 -17.75
C GLN A 222 -22.04 4.33 -17.23
N LEU A 223 -21.81 3.32 -16.38
CA LEU A 223 -22.87 2.55 -15.74
C LEU A 223 -23.83 3.45 -14.95
N TRP A 224 -23.30 4.41 -14.21
CA TRP A 224 -24.09 5.37 -13.42
C TRP A 224 -24.94 6.28 -14.29
N CYS A 225 -24.39 6.85 -15.36
CA CYS A 225 -25.13 7.70 -16.30
C CYS A 225 -26.25 6.94 -17.02
N THR A 226 -26.13 5.62 -17.19
CA THR A 226 -27.14 4.79 -17.87
C THR A 226 -28.17 4.15 -16.93
N SER A 227 -27.97 4.22 -15.61
CA SER A 227 -28.84 3.58 -14.63
C SER A 227 -29.98 4.52 -14.19
N ASN A 228 -31.23 4.19 -14.55
CA ASN A 228 -32.46 4.91 -14.18
C ASN A 228 -32.76 4.96 -12.67
N ALA A 229 -32.01 4.25 -11.81
CA ALA A 229 -32.33 4.07 -10.40
C ALA A 229 -31.85 5.20 -9.46
N TYR A 230 -31.01 6.13 -9.93
CA TYR A 230 -30.43 7.17 -9.07
C TYR A 230 -31.25 8.47 -9.10
N SER A 231 -31.92 8.74 -7.98
CA SER A 231 -32.92 9.79 -7.80
C SER A 231 -32.43 11.22 -8.09
N GLN A 232 -33.40 12.13 -8.30
CA GLN A 232 -33.20 13.57 -8.55
C GLN A 232 -32.37 14.32 -7.49
N ILE A 233 -32.21 13.76 -6.27
CA ILE A 233 -31.36 14.31 -5.21
C ILE A 233 -29.88 14.02 -5.50
N MET A 234 -29.57 12.81 -5.98
CA MET A 234 -28.21 12.43 -6.35
C MET A 234 -27.71 13.27 -7.51
N GLN A 235 -28.56 13.61 -8.50
CA GLN A 235 -28.21 14.50 -9.61
C GLN A 235 -27.77 15.91 -9.19
N LYS A 236 -28.17 16.40 -8.00
CA LYS A 236 -27.79 17.74 -7.50
C LYS A 236 -26.48 17.77 -6.71
N ILE A 237 -26.16 16.69 -5.98
CA ILE A 237 -24.99 16.62 -5.08
C ILE A 237 -23.78 15.98 -5.78
N LEU A 238 -24.01 14.99 -6.66
CA LEU A 238 -22.94 14.25 -7.34
C LEU A 238 -22.03 15.06 -8.27
N PRO A 239 -22.51 16.04 -9.07
CA PRO A 239 -21.67 16.66 -10.09
C PRO A 239 -20.40 17.30 -9.50
N TYR A 240 -20.50 17.89 -8.31
CA TYR A 240 -19.39 18.53 -7.63
C TYR A 240 -18.35 17.51 -7.13
N ASN A 241 -18.82 16.45 -6.46
CA ASN A 241 -17.94 15.40 -5.94
C ASN A 241 -17.30 14.58 -7.06
N ILE A 242 -18.04 14.28 -8.13
CA ILE A 242 -17.50 13.60 -9.32
C ILE A 242 -16.45 14.47 -10.01
N GLN A 243 -16.71 15.77 -10.17
CA GLN A 243 -15.73 16.66 -10.79
C GLN A 243 -14.45 16.79 -9.97
N SER A 244 -14.55 16.87 -8.64
CA SER A 244 -13.37 16.88 -7.75
C SER A 244 -12.55 15.60 -7.90
N VAL A 245 -13.21 14.44 -7.79
CA VAL A 245 -12.55 13.13 -7.95
C VAL A 245 -11.95 13.00 -9.35
N MET A 246 -12.63 13.46 -10.40
CA MET A 246 -12.12 13.44 -11.77
C MET A 246 -10.91 14.36 -11.97
N ASN A 247 -10.85 15.49 -11.26
CA ASN A 247 -9.70 16.40 -11.33
C ASN A 247 -8.47 15.79 -10.65
N GLU A 248 -8.64 15.23 -9.43
CA GLU A 248 -7.59 14.46 -8.75
C GLU A 248 -7.13 13.28 -9.62
N PHE A 249 -8.09 12.58 -10.22
CA PHE A 249 -7.85 11.46 -11.12
C PHE A 249 -6.99 11.85 -12.33
N ARG A 250 -7.36 12.93 -13.02
CA ARG A 250 -6.64 13.44 -14.18
C ARG A 250 -5.24 13.93 -13.80
N HIS A 251 -5.11 14.55 -12.63
CA HIS A 251 -3.82 14.99 -12.10
C HIS A 251 -2.88 13.80 -11.88
N CYS A 252 -3.36 12.74 -11.22
CA CYS A 252 -2.58 11.54 -10.93
C CYS A 252 -2.10 10.81 -12.20
N ILE A 253 -3.00 10.57 -13.18
CA ILE A 253 -2.61 9.95 -14.46
C ILE A 253 -1.60 10.81 -15.20
N ASN A 254 -1.84 12.12 -15.28
CA ASN A 254 -0.94 13.01 -16.01
C ASN A 254 0.46 12.95 -15.39
N ARG A 255 0.60 12.95 -14.06
CA ARG A 255 1.89 12.78 -13.40
C ARG A 255 2.52 11.43 -13.72
N ALA A 256 1.79 10.32 -13.56
CA ALA A 256 2.31 8.99 -13.89
C ALA A 256 2.77 8.88 -15.36
N HIS A 257 2.02 9.50 -16.28
CA HIS A 257 2.36 9.51 -17.70
C HIS A 257 3.58 10.38 -17.99
N GLN A 258 3.69 11.56 -17.38
CA GLN A 258 4.86 12.44 -17.53
C GLN A 258 6.13 11.79 -16.99
N ILE A 259 6.05 11.11 -15.83
CA ILE A 259 7.15 10.33 -15.26
C ILE A 259 7.63 9.28 -16.29
N TYR A 260 6.70 8.51 -16.86
CA TYR A 260 7.03 7.51 -17.88
C TYR A 260 7.62 8.11 -19.16
N LEU A 261 7.09 9.24 -19.65
CA LEU A 261 7.60 9.87 -20.88
C LEU A 261 9.02 10.40 -20.71
N ARG A 262 9.36 10.97 -19.55
CA ARG A 262 10.73 11.42 -19.26
C ARG A 262 11.69 10.24 -19.22
N PHE A 263 11.30 9.14 -18.60
CA PHE A 263 12.09 7.90 -18.62
C PHE A 263 12.40 7.42 -20.05
N GLN A 264 11.46 7.53 -20.99
CA GLN A 264 11.69 7.11 -22.38
C GLN A 264 12.64 8.06 -23.17
N GLN A 265 12.98 9.23 -22.62
CA GLN A 265 13.85 10.23 -23.25
C GLN A 265 15.29 10.20 -22.69
N GLU A 266 15.52 9.46 -21.60
CA GLU A 266 16.83 9.16 -21.00
C GLU A 266 17.43 7.88 -21.61
#